data_AF-A0A958UZA9-F1
#
_entry.id   AF-A0A958UZA9-F1
#
_cell.length_a   1.000
_cell.length_b   1.000
_cell.length_c   1.000
_cell.angle_alpha   90.00
_cell.angle_beta   90.00
_cell.angle_gamma   90.00
#
_symmetry.space_group_name_H-M   'P 1'
#
loop_
_entity.id
_entity.type
_entity.pdbx_description
1 polymer ?
#
loop_
_entity_poly.entity_id
_entity_poly.type
_entity_poly.pdbx_seq_one_letter_code
_entity_poly.pdbx_strand_id
1 'polypeptide(L)'
;MRPFFIFSVFLSCSMSVFSQAKKEQDQKAIKSMCGCYEVTFNFAETFNYSKDSTYVPSETKHDGGLEWVELLQDDNDKISMQHLLIVGKPDSPYIVKHWRQDWEFENTELYVYDHDNKWKYTKLPAESVKGQWTQKVFQVDDSPRYEGSASWVHVDGRSYWENTTDAPLPRREYTTRSDYNVTIRTNRHEIVSNGWIHDQDN
;
A
#
# COMPACT_ATOMS: atom_id res chain seq x y z
N MET A 1 -21.96 25.39 42.41
CA MET A 1 -21.74 25.02 40.99
C MET A 1 -20.25 25.01 40.71
N ARG A 2 -19.60 23.84 40.65
CA ARG A 2 -18.33 23.54 39.95
C ARG A 2 -17.83 22.13 40.33
N PRO A 3 -18.36 21.08 39.67
CA PRO A 3 -17.58 19.86 39.46
C PRO A 3 -17.35 19.54 37.97
N PHE A 4 -18.00 20.27 37.05
CA PHE A 4 -17.97 19.96 35.61
C PHE A 4 -16.64 20.26 34.90
N PHE A 5 -15.78 21.12 35.45
CA PHE A 5 -14.55 21.52 34.75
C PHE A 5 -13.42 20.48 34.82
N ILE A 6 -13.39 19.63 35.86
CA ILE A 6 -12.37 18.59 36.01
C ILE A 6 -12.66 17.39 35.10
N PHE A 7 -13.95 17.10 34.86
CA PHE A 7 -14.35 15.95 34.03
C PHE A 7 -14.00 16.14 32.55
N SER A 8 -14.12 17.35 32.00
CA SER A 8 -13.78 17.63 30.60
C SER A 8 -12.29 17.55 30.27
N VAL A 9 -11.41 17.86 31.24
CA VAL A 9 -9.95 17.76 31.06
C VAL A 9 -9.48 16.30 31.09
N PHE A 10 -10.08 15.45 31.91
CA PHE A 10 -9.77 14.01 31.95
C PHE A 10 -10.20 13.27 30.68
N LEU A 11 -11.36 13.63 30.12
CA LEU A 11 -11.89 12.99 28.91
C LEU A 11 -11.04 13.33 27.66
N SER A 12 -10.57 14.57 27.55
CA SER A 12 -9.71 15.02 26.45
C SER A 12 -8.30 14.42 26.50
N CYS A 13 -7.73 14.24 27.69
CA CYS A 13 -6.42 13.60 27.84
C CYS A 13 -6.43 12.12 27.41
N SER A 14 -7.51 11.40 27.74
CA SER A 14 -7.66 9.98 27.41
C SER A 14 -7.66 9.73 25.90
N MET A 15 -8.39 10.55 25.12
CA MET A 15 -8.50 10.38 23.66
C MET A 15 -7.15 10.56 22.93
N SER A 16 -6.33 11.52 23.37
CA SER A 16 -5.00 11.75 22.78
C SER A 16 -4.04 10.59 23.01
N VAL A 17 -4.11 9.94 24.17
CA VAL A 17 -3.27 8.76 24.49
C VAL A 17 -3.63 7.58 23.59
N PHE A 18 -4.93 7.32 23.35
CA PHE A 18 -5.36 6.24 22.46
C PHE A 18 -4.93 6.47 21.01
N SER A 19 -5.03 7.71 20.50
CA SER A 19 -4.60 8.04 19.13
C SER A 19 -3.09 7.86 18.94
N GLN A 20 -2.29 8.28 19.92
CA GLN A 20 -0.84 8.11 19.88
C GLN A 20 -0.45 6.62 19.93
N ALA A 21 -1.09 5.85 20.82
CA ALA A 21 -0.87 4.41 20.91
C ALA A 21 -1.26 3.68 19.61
N LYS A 22 -2.34 4.09 18.95
CA LYS A 22 -2.72 3.53 17.65
C LYS A 22 -1.67 3.85 16.59
N LYS A 23 -1.23 5.11 16.49
CA LYS A 23 -0.21 5.52 15.51
C LYS A 23 1.08 4.71 15.65
N GLU A 24 1.53 4.46 16.88
CA GLU A 24 2.70 3.62 17.16
C GLU A 24 2.50 2.17 16.71
N GLN A 25 1.28 1.61 16.86
CA GLN A 25 0.93 0.29 16.33
C GLN A 25 0.96 0.28 14.80
N ASP A 26 0.44 1.32 14.15
CA ASP A 26 0.46 1.47 12.70
C ASP A 26 1.91 1.54 12.17
N GLN A 27 2.76 2.38 12.78
CA GLN A 27 4.18 2.48 12.41
C GLN A 27 4.91 1.15 12.61
N LYS A 28 4.61 0.42 13.68
CA LYS A 28 5.19 -0.91 13.91
C LYS A 28 4.77 -1.90 12.83
N ALA A 29 3.49 -1.90 12.43
CA ALA A 29 3.00 -2.75 11.35
C ALA A 29 3.69 -2.41 10.01
N ILE A 30 3.76 -1.12 9.64
CA ILE A 30 4.45 -0.67 8.42
C ILE A 30 5.92 -1.13 8.43
N LYS A 31 6.65 -0.85 9.51
CA LYS A 31 8.08 -1.21 9.62
C LYS A 31 8.33 -2.71 9.68
N SER A 32 7.36 -3.50 10.12
CA SER A 32 7.48 -4.96 10.11
C SER A 32 7.51 -5.57 8.71
N MET A 33 7.14 -4.81 7.68
CA MET A 33 7.31 -5.23 6.29
C MET A 33 8.78 -5.17 5.82
N CYS A 34 9.68 -4.49 6.55
CA CYS A 34 11.11 -4.49 6.25
C CYS A 34 11.73 -5.88 6.49
N GLY A 35 12.80 -6.21 5.76
CA GLY A 35 13.54 -7.47 5.96
C GLY A 35 13.78 -8.25 4.66
N CYS A 36 14.21 -9.49 4.82
CA CYS A 36 14.54 -10.40 3.72
C CYS A 36 13.45 -11.46 3.57
N TYR A 37 12.96 -11.67 2.36
CA TYR A 37 11.84 -12.55 2.07
C TYR A 37 12.10 -13.44 0.85
N GLU A 38 11.59 -14.67 0.92
CA GLU A 38 11.24 -15.42 -0.29
C GLU A 38 9.82 -15.02 -0.68
N VAL A 39 9.71 -14.17 -1.70
CA VAL A 39 8.43 -13.62 -2.16
C VAL A 39 7.82 -14.53 -3.22
N THR A 40 6.50 -14.71 -3.15
CA THR A 40 5.72 -15.43 -4.16
C THR A 40 4.71 -14.48 -4.75
N PHE A 41 4.66 -14.41 -6.08
CA PHE A 41 3.67 -13.65 -6.83
C PHE A 41 2.65 -14.60 -7.44
N ASN A 42 1.38 -14.43 -7.09
CA ASN A 42 0.27 -15.25 -7.58
C ASN A 42 -0.71 -14.35 -8.32
N PHE A 43 -0.86 -14.58 -9.63
CA PHE A 43 -1.80 -13.84 -10.48
C PHE A 43 -2.86 -14.78 -10.99
N ALA A 44 -4.12 -14.49 -10.71
CA ALA A 44 -5.26 -15.23 -11.20
C ALA A 44 -6.40 -14.28 -11.49
N GLU A 45 -7.06 -14.51 -12.63
CA GLU A 45 -8.34 -13.86 -12.93
C GLU A 45 -9.46 -14.74 -12.37
N THR A 46 -10.18 -14.25 -11.37
CA THR A 46 -11.15 -15.04 -10.60
C THR A 46 -12.60 -14.75 -10.98
N PHE A 47 -12.87 -13.58 -11.54
CA PHE A 47 -14.20 -13.15 -11.97
C PHE A 47 -14.14 -12.52 -13.36
N ASN A 48 -15.15 -12.80 -14.20
CA ASN A 48 -15.31 -12.16 -15.50
C ASN A 48 -16.58 -11.30 -15.49
N TYR A 49 -16.42 -9.99 -15.66
CA TYR A 49 -17.51 -9.02 -15.77
C TYR A 49 -17.75 -8.54 -17.22
N SER A 50 -16.98 -9.03 -18.18
CA SER A 50 -17.09 -8.64 -19.58
C SER A 50 -18.39 -9.15 -20.20
N LYS A 51 -19.02 -8.29 -21.01
CA LYS A 51 -20.16 -8.66 -21.87
C LYS A 51 -19.70 -9.13 -23.26
N ASP A 52 -18.40 -9.05 -23.54
CA ASP A 52 -17.82 -9.48 -24.81
C ASP A 52 -17.77 -11.01 -24.86
N SER A 53 -18.48 -11.60 -25.82
CA SER A 53 -18.50 -13.05 -26.05
C SER A 53 -17.15 -13.61 -26.52
N THR A 54 -16.23 -12.75 -26.99
CA THR A 54 -14.89 -13.12 -27.44
C THR A 54 -13.82 -12.94 -26.36
N TYR A 55 -14.23 -12.56 -25.16
CA TYR A 55 -13.34 -12.36 -24.03
C TYR A 55 -12.52 -13.62 -23.71
N VAL A 56 -11.20 -13.43 -23.56
CA VAL A 56 -10.28 -14.48 -23.15
C VAL A 56 -9.67 -14.09 -21.80
N PRO A 57 -9.89 -14.88 -20.73
CA PRO A 57 -9.32 -14.61 -19.43
C PRO A 57 -7.80 -14.75 -19.46
N SER A 58 -7.14 -14.03 -18.56
CA SER A 58 -5.69 -14.12 -18.38
C SER A 58 -5.30 -15.48 -17.82
N GLU A 59 -4.16 -16.02 -18.27
CA GLU A 59 -3.61 -17.25 -17.69
C GLU A 59 -3.22 -17.04 -16.22
N THR A 60 -3.42 -18.07 -15.41
CA THR A 60 -2.88 -18.07 -14.04
C THR A 60 -1.36 -18.11 -14.10
N LYS A 61 -0.70 -17.21 -13.37
CA LYS A 61 0.75 -17.13 -13.31
C LYS A 61 1.24 -17.20 -11.87
N HIS A 62 2.24 -18.04 -11.65
CA HIS A 62 3.02 -18.09 -10.41
C HIS A 62 4.45 -17.67 -10.71
N ASP A 63 5.01 -16.84 -9.84
CA ASP A 63 6.39 -16.35 -9.93
C ASP A 63 6.94 -16.15 -8.52
N GLY A 64 8.24 -15.89 -8.39
CA GLY A 64 8.84 -15.64 -7.09
C GLY A 64 10.26 -15.14 -7.15
N GLY A 65 10.83 -14.81 -6.00
CA GLY A 65 12.20 -14.34 -5.90
C GLY A 65 12.64 -14.08 -4.47
N LEU A 66 13.89 -13.64 -4.33
CA LEU A 66 14.39 -13.14 -3.05
C LEU A 66 14.28 -11.62 -3.05
N GLU A 67 13.58 -11.06 -2.07
CA GLU A 67 13.39 -9.62 -1.91
C GLU A 67 14.01 -9.14 -0.60
N TRP A 68 14.73 -8.02 -0.67
CA TRP A 68 15.12 -7.21 0.49
C TRP A 68 14.26 -5.95 0.50
N VAL A 69 13.56 -5.71 1.61
CA VAL A 69 12.83 -4.47 1.88
C VAL A 69 13.61 -3.61 2.88
N GLU A 70 14.24 -2.55 2.39
CA GLU A 70 15.12 -1.66 3.16
C GLU A 70 14.36 -0.46 3.71
N LEU A 71 14.57 -0.14 4.99
CA LEU A 71 14.04 1.07 5.62
C LEU A 71 14.91 2.27 5.26
N LEU A 72 14.39 3.18 4.43
CA LEU A 72 15.11 4.37 4.00
C LEU A 72 14.91 5.58 4.92
N GLN A 73 13.71 5.73 5.47
CA GLN A 73 13.31 6.85 6.32
C GLN A 73 12.36 6.36 7.42
N ASP A 74 12.56 6.82 8.65
CA ASP A 74 11.76 6.47 9.83
C ASP A 74 11.52 7.72 10.68
N ASP A 75 10.71 8.63 10.14
CA ASP A 75 10.25 9.81 10.84
C ASP A 75 8.88 9.55 11.50
N ASN A 76 8.49 10.43 12.42
CA ASN A 76 7.22 10.32 13.14
C ASN A 76 6.00 10.28 12.20
N ASP A 77 6.03 11.01 11.09
CA ASP A 77 4.89 11.14 10.17
C ASP A 77 5.21 10.61 8.76
N LYS A 78 6.41 10.04 8.58
CA LYS A 78 6.85 9.52 7.28
C LYS A 78 7.76 8.30 7.43
N ILE A 79 7.40 7.21 6.73
CA ILE A 79 8.23 6.01 6.63
C ILE A 79 8.45 5.71 5.14
N SER A 80 9.69 5.50 4.71
CA SER A 80 10.01 5.15 3.32
C SER A 80 10.73 3.82 3.25
N MET A 81 10.35 2.97 2.30
CA MET A 81 10.87 1.62 2.15
C MET A 81 11.19 1.32 0.68
N GLN A 82 12.36 0.73 0.42
CA GLN A 82 12.79 0.31 -0.90
C GLN A 82 12.78 -1.21 -1.01
N HIS A 83 12.05 -1.73 -1.99
CA HIS A 83 12.07 -3.14 -2.35
C HIS A 83 13.14 -3.38 -3.41
N LEU A 84 14.07 -4.29 -3.13
CA LEU A 84 15.14 -4.73 -4.00
C LEU A 84 14.97 -6.22 -4.28
N LEU A 85 14.92 -6.58 -5.56
CA LEU A 85 14.75 -7.98 -5.97
C LEU A 85 16.07 -8.53 -6.49
N ILE A 86 16.42 -9.74 -6.04
CA ILE A 86 17.52 -10.51 -6.62
C ILE A 86 16.95 -11.32 -7.78
N VAL A 87 17.48 -11.07 -8.98
CA VAL A 87 17.04 -11.69 -10.23
C VAL A 87 18.25 -12.24 -11.01
N GLY A 88 17.97 -12.96 -12.09
CA GLY A 88 18.99 -13.58 -12.93
C GLY A 88 19.22 -15.05 -12.59
N LYS A 89 20.27 -15.63 -13.17
CA LYS A 89 20.59 -17.03 -12.95
C LYS A 89 21.26 -17.22 -11.57
N PRO A 90 21.11 -18.40 -10.93
CA PRO A 90 21.74 -18.66 -9.62
C PRO A 90 23.26 -18.45 -9.58
N ASP A 91 23.95 -18.68 -10.69
CA ASP A 91 25.41 -18.53 -10.84
C ASP A 91 25.85 -17.11 -11.22
N SER A 92 24.93 -16.22 -11.57
CA SER A 92 25.19 -14.82 -11.91
C SER A 92 23.99 -13.93 -11.52
N PRO A 93 23.64 -13.84 -10.23
CA PRO A 93 22.54 -13.01 -9.78
C PRO A 93 22.91 -11.52 -9.89
N TYR A 94 21.90 -10.68 -10.07
CA TYR A 94 22.04 -9.23 -9.97
C TYR A 94 20.83 -8.62 -9.26
N ILE A 95 21.03 -7.44 -8.69
CA ILE A 95 20.02 -6.74 -7.89
C ILE A 95 19.35 -5.69 -8.76
N VAL A 96 18.02 -5.61 -8.71
CA VAL A 96 17.23 -4.56 -9.33
C VAL A 96 16.36 -3.87 -8.28
N LYS A 97 16.10 -2.57 -8.47
CA LYS A 97 14.97 -1.93 -7.81
C LYS A 97 13.69 -2.62 -8.28
N HIS A 98 12.84 -3.02 -7.35
CA HIS A 98 11.54 -3.60 -7.67
C HIS A 98 10.46 -2.53 -7.61
N TRP A 99 10.34 -1.86 -6.47
CA TRP A 99 9.46 -0.70 -6.26
C TRP A 99 9.82 -0.02 -4.94
N ARG A 100 9.30 1.18 -4.72
CA ARG A 100 9.44 1.90 -3.45
C ARG A 100 8.05 2.24 -2.94
N GLN A 101 7.89 2.22 -1.63
CA GLN A 101 6.70 2.73 -0.96
C GLN A 101 7.07 3.77 0.09
N ASP A 102 6.38 4.90 0.04
CA ASP A 102 6.41 5.90 1.10
C ASP A 102 5.05 5.87 1.82
N TRP A 103 5.08 5.97 3.14
CA TRP A 103 3.92 6.03 4.01
C TRP A 103 3.92 7.39 4.69
N GLU A 104 2.85 8.16 4.49
CA GLU A 104 2.70 9.51 5.08
C GLU A 104 1.46 9.58 5.96
N PHE A 105 1.63 9.99 7.21
CA PHE A 105 0.53 10.08 8.19
C PHE A 105 -0.33 11.33 7.94
N GLU A 106 -1.65 11.16 7.92
CA GLU A 106 -2.65 12.23 7.73
C GLU A 106 -2.37 13.14 6.50
N ASN A 107 -1.75 12.61 5.45
CA ASN A 107 -1.44 13.38 4.25
C ASN A 107 -2.73 13.89 3.58
N THR A 108 -2.81 15.20 3.36
CA THR A 108 -3.98 15.86 2.74
C THR A 108 -3.80 16.13 1.25
N GLU A 109 -2.62 15.91 0.69
CA GLU A 109 -2.29 16.30 -0.69
C GLU A 109 -1.92 15.08 -1.50
N LEU A 110 -2.81 14.68 -2.41
CA LEU A 110 -2.67 13.46 -3.19
C LEU A 110 -2.52 13.74 -4.69
N TYR A 111 -1.70 12.93 -5.36
CA TYR A 111 -1.63 12.75 -6.80
C TYR A 111 -2.27 11.41 -7.17
N VAL A 112 -3.58 11.43 -7.39
CA VAL A 112 -4.34 10.23 -7.77
C VAL A 112 -4.08 9.92 -9.23
N TYR A 113 -3.73 8.68 -9.56
CA TYR A 113 -3.54 8.27 -10.95
C TYR A 113 -4.84 8.43 -11.73
N ASP A 114 -4.74 8.89 -12.98
CA ASP A 114 -5.89 9.05 -13.88
C ASP A 114 -5.77 8.04 -15.01
N HIS A 115 -5.04 8.38 -16.08
CA HIS A 115 -4.71 7.47 -17.17
C HIS A 115 -3.46 7.97 -17.92
N ASP A 116 -2.83 7.12 -18.74
CA ASP A 116 -1.73 7.48 -19.64
C ASP A 116 -0.59 8.29 -18.98
N ASN A 117 -0.15 7.86 -17.78
CA ASN A 117 0.84 8.58 -16.98
C ASN A 117 0.44 10.04 -16.68
N LYS A 118 -0.83 10.24 -16.33
CA LYS A 118 -1.35 11.49 -15.77
C LYS A 118 -1.84 11.26 -14.36
N TRP A 119 -1.69 12.31 -13.55
CA TRP A 119 -2.14 12.34 -12.17
C TRP A 119 -2.98 13.57 -11.93
N LYS A 120 -4.04 13.40 -11.16
CA LYS A 120 -4.91 14.46 -10.69
C LYS A 120 -4.52 14.84 -9.27
N TYR A 121 -4.11 16.09 -9.09
CA TYR A 121 -3.91 16.65 -7.76
C TYR A 121 -5.27 16.77 -7.04
N THR A 122 -5.33 16.24 -5.82
CA THR A 122 -6.52 16.23 -4.97
C THR A 122 -6.11 16.67 -3.56
N LYS A 123 -6.79 17.69 -3.04
CA LYS A 123 -6.62 18.13 -1.66
C LYS A 123 -7.79 17.63 -0.81
N LEU A 124 -7.48 16.79 0.18
CA LEU A 124 -8.45 16.21 1.10
C LEU A 124 -8.61 17.08 2.35
N PRO A 125 -9.83 17.19 2.93
CA PRO A 125 -10.01 17.79 4.25
C PRO A 125 -9.22 17.03 5.32
N ALA A 126 -8.56 17.73 6.24
CA ALA A 126 -7.78 17.10 7.33
C ALA A 126 -8.59 16.08 8.14
N GLU A 127 -9.87 16.36 8.41
CA GLU A 127 -10.76 15.44 9.13
C GLU A 127 -11.00 14.12 8.38
N SER A 128 -10.88 14.09 7.06
CA SER A 128 -11.10 12.88 6.26
C SER A 128 -9.91 11.91 6.26
N VAL A 129 -8.71 12.40 6.56
CA VAL A 129 -7.47 11.61 6.60
C VAL A 129 -6.94 11.43 8.03
N LYS A 130 -7.69 11.88 9.02
CA LYS A 130 -7.31 11.79 10.44
C LYS A 130 -7.09 10.33 10.85
N GLY A 131 -5.92 10.05 11.43
CA GLY A 131 -5.47 8.72 11.80
C GLY A 131 -5.15 7.77 10.63
N GLN A 132 -5.18 8.26 9.39
CA GLN A 132 -4.88 7.46 8.20
C GLN A 132 -3.41 7.56 7.82
N TRP A 133 -2.95 6.54 7.10
CA TRP A 133 -1.68 6.54 6.40
C TRP A 133 -1.93 6.47 4.91
N THR A 134 -1.26 7.35 4.17
CA THR A 134 -1.23 7.34 2.72
C THR A 134 -0.06 6.51 2.24
N GLN A 135 -0.32 5.44 1.49
CA GLN A 135 0.71 4.71 0.76
C GLN A 135 0.94 5.40 -0.58
N LYS A 136 2.19 5.77 -0.88
CA LYS A 136 2.65 6.23 -2.19
C LYS A 136 3.57 5.19 -2.80
N VAL A 137 3.18 4.66 -3.95
CA VAL A 137 3.92 3.62 -4.65
C VAL A 137 4.67 4.22 -5.82
N PHE A 138 5.95 3.91 -5.95
CA PHE A 138 6.82 4.35 -7.03
C PHE A 138 7.35 3.16 -7.84
N GLN A 139 7.62 3.41 -9.11
CA GLN A 139 8.15 2.42 -10.03
C GLN A 139 9.66 2.20 -9.84
N VAL A 140 10.24 1.31 -10.65
CA VAL A 140 11.67 0.97 -10.65
C VAL A 140 12.59 2.17 -10.91
N ASP A 141 12.09 3.20 -11.58
CA ASP A 141 12.76 4.45 -11.92
C ASP A 141 12.39 5.61 -10.98
N ASP A 142 11.75 5.30 -9.86
CA ASP A 142 11.22 6.24 -8.85
C ASP A 142 10.12 7.19 -9.38
N SER A 143 9.56 6.94 -10.57
CA SER A 143 8.36 7.66 -11.03
C SER A 143 7.14 7.28 -10.18
N PRO A 144 6.19 8.21 -9.91
CA PRO A 144 4.95 7.87 -9.22
C PRO A 144 4.19 6.77 -9.97
N ARG A 145 3.61 5.83 -9.24
CA ARG A 145 2.77 4.77 -9.81
C ARG A 145 1.32 4.99 -9.43
N TYR A 146 1.01 4.96 -8.15
CA TYR A 146 -0.30 5.27 -7.59
C TYR A 146 -0.16 5.57 -6.10
N GLU A 147 -1.20 6.14 -5.51
CA GLU A 147 -1.27 6.36 -4.07
C GLU A 147 -2.70 6.35 -3.56
N GLY A 148 -2.86 6.14 -2.26
CA GLY A 148 -4.15 6.18 -1.59
C GLY A 148 -4.01 6.19 -0.07
N SER A 149 -5.06 6.64 0.61
CA SER A 149 -5.08 6.79 2.07
C SER A 149 -6.13 5.88 2.70
N ALA A 150 -5.78 5.27 3.82
CA ALA A 150 -6.69 4.50 4.65
C ALA A 150 -6.17 4.34 6.08
N SER A 151 -7.01 3.80 6.97
CA SER A 151 -6.61 3.47 8.34
C SER A 151 -6.04 2.05 8.41
N TRP A 152 -4.97 1.88 9.19
CA TRP A 152 -4.60 0.56 9.69
C TRP A 152 -5.63 0.08 10.72
N VAL A 153 -6.00 -1.20 10.64
CA VAL A 153 -6.92 -1.90 11.53
C VAL A 153 -6.15 -2.95 12.30
N HIS A 154 -6.25 -2.91 13.63
CA HIS A 154 -5.64 -3.90 14.54
C HIS A 154 -6.75 -4.53 15.39
N VAL A 155 -7.13 -5.76 15.07
CA VAL A 155 -8.27 -6.44 15.72
C VAL A 155 -8.07 -7.95 15.71
N ASP A 156 -8.38 -8.62 16.82
CA ASP A 156 -8.31 -10.08 16.96
C ASP A 156 -6.97 -10.70 16.49
N GLY A 157 -5.87 -10.01 16.80
CA GLY A 157 -4.51 -10.44 16.42
C GLY A 157 -4.15 -10.21 14.95
N ARG A 158 -5.03 -9.61 14.15
CA ARG A 158 -4.80 -9.22 12.76
C ARG A 158 -4.42 -7.75 12.68
N SER A 159 -3.52 -7.43 11.76
CA SER A 159 -3.09 -6.06 11.47
C SER A 159 -3.06 -5.86 9.96
N TYR A 160 -3.93 -4.99 9.45
CA TYR A 160 -4.00 -4.73 8.01
C TYR A 160 -4.36 -3.29 7.67
N TRP A 161 -3.97 -2.87 6.48
CA TRP A 161 -4.34 -1.60 5.86
C TRP A 161 -4.95 -1.90 4.49
N GLU A 162 -6.05 -1.23 4.15
CA GLU A 162 -6.78 -1.50 2.92
C GLU A 162 -7.32 -0.21 2.30
N ASN A 163 -7.05 -0.01 1.01
CA ASN A 163 -7.53 1.14 0.25
C ASN A 163 -7.93 0.71 -1.17
N THR A 164 -8.82 1.48 -1.80
CA THR A 164 -9.09 1.39 -3.25
C THR A 164 -8.61 2.66 -3.93
N THR A 165 -7.88 2.54 -5.04
CA THR A 165 -7.39 3.67 -5.85
C THR A 165 -7.18 3.26 -7.29
N ASP A 166 -7.25 4.25 -8.20
CA ASP A 166 -6.90 4.03 -9.59
C ASP A 166 -5.39 3.79 -9.71
N ALA A 167 -5.02 2.85 -10.57
CA ALA A 167 -3.62 2.49 -10.77
C ALA A 167 -3.33 2.15 -12.24
N PRO A 168 -2.08 2.33 -12.69
CA PRO A 168 -1.67 1.91 -14.02
C PRO A 168 -1.66 0.39 -14.14
N LEU A 169 -1.78 -0.08 -15.39
CA LEU A 169 -1.61 -1.48 -15.74
C LEU A 169 -0.25 -2.00 -15.26
N PRO A 170 -0.18 -3.25 -14.77
CA PRO A 170 1.08 -3.95 -14.64
C PRO A 170 1.82 -4.00 -15.98
N ARG A 171 3.16 -3.86 -15.97
CA ARG A 171 3.98 -3.77 -17.19
C ARG A 171 3.68 -4.87 -18.22
N ARG A 172 3.43 -6.09 -17.74
CA ARG A 172 3.12 -7.28 -18.55
C ARG A 172 1.84 -7.14 -19.38
N GLU A 173 0.88 -6.34 -18.92
CA GLU A 173 -0.45 -6.22 -19.54
C GLU A 173 -0.44 -5.24 -20.72
N TYR A 174 0.47 -4.27 -20.77
CA TYR A 174 0.57 -3.32 -21.90
C TYR A 174 0.81 -4.01 -23.26
N THR A 175 1.38 -5.22 -23.26
CA THR A 175 1.65 -5.97 -24.50
C THR A 175 0.61 -7.04 -24.80
N THR A 176 -0.29 -7.34 -23.86
CA THR A 176 -1.24 -8.45 -23.97
C THR A 176 -2.70 -8.02 -23.89
N ARG A 177 -2.97 -6.84 -23.35
CA ARG A 177 -4.32 -6.28 -23.15
C ARG A 177 -4.44 -4.95 -23.88
N SER A 178 -5.61 -4.72 -24.45
CA SER A 178 -5.98 -3.46 -25.10
C SER A 178 -7.43 -3.05 -24.81
N ASP A 179 -8.09 -3.77 -23.91
CA ASP A 179 -9.49 -3.67 -23.54
C ASP A 179 -9.73 -2.70 -22.37
N TYR A 180 -8.68 -2.29 -21.66
CA TYR A 180 -8.69 -1.26 -20.61
C TYR A 180 -7.30 -0.62 -20.45
N ASN A 181 -7.21 0.54 -19.80
CA ASN A 181 -5.96 1.29 -19.58
C ASN A 181 -5.74 1.76 -18.13
N VAL A 182 -6.68 1.46 -17.23
CA VAL A 182 -6.65 1.79 -15.80
C VAL A 182 -7.23 0.61 -15.01
N THR A 183 -6.70 0.33 -13.82
CA THR A 183 -7.28 -0.64 -12.87
C THR A 183 -7.84 0.09 -11.66
N ILE A 184 -8.99 -0.35 -11.14
CA ILE A 184 -9.50 0.11 -9.84
C ILE A 184 -8.96 -0.85 -8.79
N ARG A 185 -7.78 -0.53 -8.24
CA ARG A 185 -7.04 -1.45 -7.40
C ARG A 185 -7.42 -1.30 -5.94
N THR A 186 -7.95 -2.36 -5.35
CA THR A 186 -7.99 -2.54 -3.90
C THR A 186 -6.68 -3.15 -3.43
N ASN A 187 -5.89 -2.37 -2.69
CA ASN A 187 -4.64 -2.82 -2.07
C ASN A 187 -4.91 -3.18 -0.62
N ARG A 188 -4.49 -4.37 -0.19
CA ARG A 188 -4.50 -4.80 1.20
C ARG A 188 -3.11 -5.24 1.63
N HIS A 189 -2.54 -4.55 2.61
CA HIS A 189 -1.33 -4.99 3.31
C HIS A 189 -1.74 -5.65 4.61
N GLU A 190 -1.44 -6.93 4.80
CA GLU A 190 -1.75 -7.66 6.04
C GLU A 190 -0.47 -8.24 6.63
N ILE A 191 -0.20 -7.94 7.90
CA ILE A 191 0.94 -8.49 8.63
C ILE A 191 0.58 -9.89 9.13
N VAL A 192 1.45 -10.86 8.84
CA VAL A 192 1.30 -12.26 9.24
C VAL A 192 2.53 -12.73 10.03
N SER A 193 2.43 -13.89 10.66
CA SER A 193 3.48 -14.38 11.58
C SER A 193 4.87 -14.54 10.96
N ASN A 194 4.94 -14.73 9.64
CA ASN A 194 6.16 -15.00 8.88
C ASN A 194 6.46 -13.93 7.81
N GLY A 195 5.84 -12.76 7.88
CA GLY A 195 6.03 -11.67 6.92
C GLY A 195 4.77 -10.85 6.74
N TRP A 196 4.43 -10.55 5.50
CA TRP A 196 3.27 -9.76 5.14
C TRP A 196 2.73 -10.17 3.77
N ILE A 197 1.47 -9.87 3.53
CA ILE A 197 0.75 -10.14 2.28
C ILE A 197 0.36 -8.81 1.67
N HIS A 198 0.59 -8.66 0.36
CA HIS A 198 0.04 -7.58 -0.45
C HIS A 198 -0.97 -8.14 -1.44
N ASP A 199 -2.25 -8.09 -1.09
CA ASP A 199 -3.31 -8.47 -2.00
C ASP A 199 -3.70 -7.27 -2.87
N GLN A 200 -3.86 -7.54 -4.17
CA GLN A 200 -4.26 -6.55 -5.18
C GLN A 200 -5.43 -7.10 -5.98
N ASP A 201 -6.63 -6.57 -5.74
CA ASP A 201 -7.84 -6.86 -6.51
C ASP A 201 -8.09 -5.71 -7.49
N ASN A 202 -8.24 -5.98 -8.80
CA ASN A 202 -8.22 -4.98 -9.88
C ASN A 202 -9.51 -4.95 -10.71
#